data_AF-A0A7J4ZW94-F1
#
_entry.id   AF-A0A7J4ZW94-F1
#
_cell.length_a   1.000
_cell.length_b   1.000
_cell.length_c   1.000
_cell.angle_alpha   90.00
_cell.angle_beta   90.00
_cell.angle_gamma   90.00
#
_symmetry.space_group_name_H-M   'P 1'
#
loop_
_entity.id
_entity.type
_entity.pdbx_description
1 polymer ?
#
loop_
_entity_poly.entity_id
_entity_poly.type
_entity_poly.pdbx_seq_one_letter_code
_entity_poly.pdbx_strand_id
1 'polypeptide(L)'
;MAVVIVALAPGCTRSAPSPPAASPPSSPASASAATSPGPGLVVLTDVDPRIRTDIRYATAHNFVGRPVAGYPEPLCLLTRRAAEALRRVQDAALARARSLKVYDCYRPQRAADDFVEWARQPGEQRMKAEFYPRVAKSELFDEGYVGAPTAHSRGSTLDLTLVDVPTPTQP
;
A
#
# COMPACT_ATOMS: atom_id res chain seq x y z
N MET A 1 -6.00 6.81 85.91
CA MET A 1 -4.69 7.23 85.34
C MET A 1 -4.56 6.55 83.98
N ALA A 2 -4.28 7.18 82.85
CA ALA A 2 -3.84 8.54 82.55
C ALA A 2 -4.50 9.00 81.25
N VAL A 3 -4.82 10.29 81.18
CA VAL A 3 -5.37 10.99 80.03
C VAL A 3 -4.23 11.29 79.06
N VAL A 4 -4.36 10.93 77.79
CA VAL A 4 -3.40 11.34 76.74
C VAL A 4 -4.11 12.28 75.79
N ILE A 5 -3.75 13.56 75.92
CA ILE A 5 -4.19 14.68 75.08
C ILE A 5 -3.27 14.69 73.85
N VAL A 6 -3.83 14.48 72.65
CA VAL A 6 -3.11 14.67 71.39
C VAL A 6 -3.34 16.11 70.94
N ALA A 7 -2.27 16.91 70.99
CA ALA A 7 -2.26 18.29 70.52
C ALA A 7 -2.17 18.34 68.98
N LEU A 8 -3.07 19.10 68.35
CA LEU A 8 -2.96 19.47 66.93
C LEU A 8 -1.86 20.53 66.77
N ALA A 9 -0.87 20.23 65.92
CA ALA A 9 0.05 21.24 65.40
C ALA A 9 -0.43 21.74 64.02
N PRO A 10 -0.34 23.05 63.74
CA PRO A 10 -0.74 23.63 62.45
C PRO A 10 0.27 23.25 61.36
N GLY A 11 -0.24 22.71 60.25
CA GLY A 11 0.57 22.36 59.09
C GLY A 11 1.21 23.60 58.46
N CYS A 12 2.53 23.57 58.27
CA CYS A 12 3.23 24.53 57.42
C CYS A 12 2.87 24.26 55.96
N THR A 13 2.11 25.14 55.34
CA THR A 13 1.88 25.12 53.88
C THR A 13 3.13 25.64 53.18
N ARG A 14 3.84 24.76 52.48
CA ARG A 14 4.90 25.16 51.54
C ARG A 14 4.22 25.48 50.20
N SER A 15 4.22 26.74 49.78
CA SER A 15 3.83 27.11 48.42
C SER A 15 4.78 26.43 47.44
N ALA A 16 4.23 25.57 46.57
CA ALA A 16 4.96 25.00 45.46
C ALA A 16 5.25 26.09 44.40
N PRO A 17 6.43 26.11 43.76
CA PRO A 17 6.68 27.00 42.63
C PRO A 17 5.82 26.60 41.43
N SER A 18 5.18 27.61 40.80
CA SER A 18 4.43 27.44 39.56
C SER A 18 5.32 26.89 38.45
N PRO A 19 4.87 25.90 37.66
CA PRO A 19 5.61 25.45 36.49
C PRO A 19 5.62 26.58 35.43
N PRO A 20 6.71 26.73 34.65
CA PRO A 20 6.71 27.64 33.51
C PRO A 20 5.67 27.17 32.48
N ALA A 21 5.01 28.13 31.85
CA ALA A 21 4.00 27.89 30.82
C ALA A 21 4.55 26.95 29.73
N ALA A 22 3.86 25.83 29.52
CA ALA A 22 4.17 24.90 28.45
C ALA A 22 4.00 25.61 27.09
N SER A 23 5.07 25.65 26.30
CA SER A 23 4.97 26.01 24.89
C SER A 23 4.07 24.99 24.17
N PRO A 24 3.24 25.42 23.20
CA PRO A 24 2.42 24.48 22.45
C PRO A 24 3.33 23.50 21.68
N PRO A 25 2.93 22.24 21.52
CA PRO A 25 3.69 21.32 20.69
C PRO A 25 3.70 21.84 19.25
N SER A 26 4.88 22.23 18.76
CA SER A 26 5.12 22.38 17.33
C SER A 26 4.89 21.02 16.69
N SER A 27 3.78 20.86 15.98
CA SER A 27 3.46 19.65 15.24
C SER A 27 4.53 19.42 14.17
N PRO A 28 5.22 18.27 14.12
CA PRO A 28 5.86 17.83 12.90
C PRO A 28 4.93 16.85 12.16
N ALA A 29 5.16 16.76 10.85
CA ALA A 29 4.64 15.76 9.91
C ALA A 29 3.23 16.00 9.37
N SER A 30 2.96 15.85 8.07
CA SER A 30 3.82 15.61 6.92
C SER A 30 2.98 15.99 5.71
N ALA A 31 3.40 17.00 4.94
CA ALA A 31 2.96 17.05 3.57
C ALA A 31 3.60 15.84 2.90
N SER A 32 2.81 14.80 2.64
CA SER A 32 3.25 13.70 1.78
C SER A 32 3.73 14.36 0.49
N ALA A 33 5.03 14.25 0.20
CA ALA A 33 5.56 14.70 -1.07
C ALA A 33 4.90 13.80 -2.10
N ALA A 34 3.80 14.28 -2.68
CA ALA A 34 3.11 13.62 -3.78
C ALA A 34 4.18 13.40 -4.84
N THR A 35 4.64 12.16 -4.96
CA THR A 35 5.54 11.75 -6.02
C THR A 35 4.74 11.94 -7.28
N SER A 36 4.96 13.07 -7.96
CA SER A 36 4.35 13.33 -9.25
C SER A 36 4.65 12.13 -10.14
N PRO A 37 3.61 11.46 -10.68
CA PRO A 37 3.83 10.40 -11.64
C PRO A 37 4.78 10.92 -12.73
N GLY A 38 5.67 10.07 -13.24
CA GLY A 38 6.53 10.42 -14.38
C GLY A 38 5.70 11.03 -15.52
N PRO A 39 6.32 11.83 -16.43
CA PRO A 39 5.59 12.62 -17.41
C PRO A 39 4.56 11.77 -18.18
N GLY A 40 3.27 12.09 -18.01
CA GLY A 40 2.15 11.45 -18.71
C GLY A 40 1.40 10.34 -17.95
N LEU A 41 1.80 10.00 -16.73
CA LEU A 41 1.04 9.07 -15.87
C LEU A 41 0.09 9.82 -14.93
N VAL A 42 -0.99 9.17 -14.50
CA VAL A 42 -1.99 9.65 -13.53
C VAL A 42 -2.29 8.56 -12.52
N VAL A 43 -2.65 8.96 -11.30
CA VAL A 43 -3.16 8.02 -10.28
C VAL A 43 -4.58 7.63 -10.66
N LEU A 44 -4.87 6.33 -10.71
CA LEU A 44 -6.18 5.83 -11.16
C LEU A 44 -7.34 6.33 -10.28
N THR A 45 -7.15 6.37 -8.96
CA THR A 45 -8.20 6.80 -8.01
C THR A 45 -8.57 8.27 -8.15
N ASP A 46 -7.68 9.11 -8.69
CA ASP A 46 -7.99 10.50 -9.01
C ASP A 46 -8.88 10.62 -10.26
N VAL A 47 -8.84 9.62 -11.14
CA VAL A 47 -9.67 9.55 -12.36
C VAL A 47 -11.02 8.90 -12.06
N ASP A 48 -11.04 7.83 -11.26
CA ASP A 48 -12.27 7.17 -10.80
C ASP A 48 -12.06 6.49 -9.43
N PRO A 49 -12.54 7.10 -8.34
CA PRO A 49 -12.39 6.54 -6.99
C PRO A 49 -13.28 5.31 -6.73
N ARG A 50 -14.17 4.94 -7.66
CA ARG A 50 -15.01 3.74 -7.54
C ARG A 50 -14.22 2.46 -7.84
N ILE A 51 -13.14 2.56 -8.63
CA ILE A 51 -12.30 1.42 -8.98
C ILE A 51 -11.43 1.04 -7.79
N ARG A 52 -11.47 -0.23 -7.39
CA ARG A 52 -10.69 -0.73 -6.24
C ARG A 52 -9.26 -1.05 -6.65
N THR A 53 -8.31 -0.77 -5.77
CA THR A 53 -6.90 -1.10 -5.96
C THR A 53 -6.41 -2.02 -4.85
N ASP A 54 -5.54 -2.96 -5.20
CA ASP A 54 -4.86 -3.90 -4.30
C ASP A 54 -3.42 -4.07 -4.80
N ILE A 55 -2.67 -2.97 -4.73
CA ILE A 55 -1.30 -2.85 -5.25
C ILE A 55 -0.31 -3.40 -4.21
N ARG A 56 -0.22 -4.72 -4.15
CA ARG A 56 0.54 -5.44 -3.11
C ARG A 56 2.04 -5.32 -3.23
N TYR A 57 2.55 -4.87 -4.37
CA TYR A 57 3.99 -4.72 -4.59
C TYR A 57 4.62 -3.63 -3.70
N ALA A 58 3.82 -2.74 -3.10
CA ALA A 58 4.28 -1.79 -2.09
C ALA A 58 4.36 -2.38 -0.67
N THR A 59 3.92 -3.62 -0.44
CA THR A 59 3.91 -4.27 0.88
C THR A 59 4.66 -5.60 0.84
N ALA A 60 4.75 -6.30 1.98
CA ALA A 60 5.32 -7.65 2.01
C ALA A 60 4.37 -8.73 1.50
N HIS A 61 3.07 -8.45 1.33
CA HIS A 61 2.07 -9.46 0.96
C HIS A 61 1.99 -9.65 -0.56
N ASN A 62 3.07 -10.06 -1.19
CA ASN A 62 3.12 -10.40 -2.62
C ASN A 62 3.98 -11.65 -2.84
N PHE A 63 4.09 -12.16 -4.06
CA PHE A 63 4.81 -13.41 -4.34
C PHE A 63 6.33 -13.37 -4.02
N VAL A 64 6.93 -12.17 -3.97
CA VAL A 64 8.32 -11.97 -3.53
C VAL A 64 8.40 -12.04 -2.00
N GLY A 65 7.39 -11.53 -1.28
CA GLY A 65 7.29 -11.54 0.18
C GLY A 65 7.99 -10.37 0.88
N ARG A 66 8.32 -9.32 0.13
CA ARG A 66 8.84 -8.03 0.60
C ARG A 66 8.35 -6.93 -0.36
N PRO A 67 8.37 -5.65 0.05
CA PRO A 67 8.15 -4.56 -0.90
C PRO A 67 9.10 -4.68 -2.11
N VAL A 68 8.54 -4.48 -3.30
CA VAL A 68 9.23 -4.60 -4.58
C VAL A 68 9.91 -3.28 -4.91
N ALA A 69 11.14 -3.34 -5.38
CA ALA A 69 11.90 -2.16 -5.76
C ALA A 69 11.11 -1.32 -6.78
N GLY A 70 10.76 -0.10 -6.40
CA GLY A 70 10.06 0.84 -7.28
C GLY A 70 8.57 0.98 -7.07
N TYR A 71 7.98 0.27 -6.12
CA TYR A 71 6.64 0.54 -5.59
C TYR A 71 6.75 1.18 -4.20
N PRO A 72 6.99 2.51 -4.11
CA PRO A 72 7.12 3.18 -2.81
C PRO A 72 5.77 3.28 -2.08
N GLU A 73 4.66 3.26 -2.82
CA GLU A 73 3.30 3.43 -2.33
C GLU A 73 2.34 2.52 -3.13
N PRO A 74 1.20 2.09 -2.55
CA PRO A 74 0.25 1.20 -3.21
C PRO A 74 -0.64 1.93 -4.23
N LEU A 75 -0.04 2.67 -5.15
CA LEU A 75 -0.73 3.46 -6.16
C LEU A 75 -0.77 2.73 -7.51
N CYS A 76 -1.93 2.76 -8.17
CA CYS A 76 -2.05 2.37 -9.57
C CYS A 76 -1.79 3.60 -10.45
N LEU A 77 -0.66 3.62 -11.15
CA LEU A 77 -0.32 4.67 -12.12
C LEU A 77 -0.59 4.17 -13.55
N LEU A 78 -1.29 4.96 -14.36
CA LEU A 78 -1.61 4.65 -15.75
C LEU A 78 -1.41 5.86 -16.63
N THR A 79 -1.25 5.68 -17.94
CA THR A 79 -1.43 6.81 -18.87
C THR A 79 -2.86 7.35 -18.73
N ARG A 80 -3.05 8.66 -18.91
CA ARG A 80 -4.38 9.27 -18.85
C ARG A 80 -5.39 8.57 -19.75
N ARG A 81 -4.98 8.23 -20.99
CA ARG A 81 -5.82 7.50 -21.95
C ARG A 81 -6.25 6.14 -21.43
N ALA A 82 -5.35 5.38 -20.79
CA ALA A 82 -5.69 4.08 -20.22
C ALA A 82 -6.63 4.21 -19.01
N ALA A 83 -6.39 5.18 -18.12
CA ALA A 83 -7.26 5.44 -16.97
C ALA A 83 -8.69 5.84 -17.39
N GLU A 84 -8.84 6.72 -18.40
CA GLU A 84 -10.13 7.11 -18.94
C GLU A 84 -10.85 5.96 -19.67
N ALA A 85 -10.10 5.07 -20.33
CA ALA A 85 -10.66 3.86 -20.91
C ALA A 85 -11.18 2.92 -19.81
N LEU A 86 -10.41 2.75 -18.73
CA LEU A 86 -10.79 1.91 -17.61
C LEU A 86 -12.05 2.44 -16.90
N ARG A 87 -12.20 3.76 -16.76
CA ARG A 87 -13.44 4.39 -16.26
C ARG A 87 -14.67 3.96 -17.05
N ARG A 88 -14.59 3.90 -18.38
CA ARG A 88 -15.72 3.43 -19.21
C ARG A 88 -16.02 1.94 -19.00
N VAL A 89 -14.99 1.12 -18.77
CA VAL A 89 -15.17 -0.29 -18.41
C VAL A 89 -15.81 -0.41 -17.03
N GLN A 90 -15.44 0.44 -16.07
CA GLN A 90 -16.08 0.50 -14.75
C GLN A 90 -17.57 0.82 -14.86
N ASP A 91 -17.95 1.80 -15.69
CA ASP A 91 -19.36 2.15 -15.92
C ASP A 91 -20.15 0.94 -16.47
N ALA A 92 -19.56 0.21 -17.43
CA ALA A 92 -20.16 -1.01 -17.97
C ALA A 92 -20.25 -2.16 -16.96
N ALA A 93 -19.25 -2.31 -16.09
CA ALA A 93 -19.26 -3.32 -15.03
C ALA A 93 -20.35 -3.02 -13.98
N LEU A 94 -20.47 -1.76 -13.56
CA LEU A 94 -21.45 -1.31 -12.57
C LEU A 94 -22.89 -1.53 -13.05
N ALA A 95 -23.16 -1.33 -14.35
CA ALA A 95 -24.46 -1.63 -14.95
C ALA A 95 -24.85 -3.13 -14.83
N ARG A 96 -23.90 -4.00 -14.50
CA ARG A 96 -24.08 -5.45 -14.32
C ARG A 96 -23.87 -5.88 -12.87
N ALA A 97 -24.00 -4.95 -11.91
CA ALA A 97 -23.76 -5.18 -10.48
C ALA A 97 -22.36 -5.75 -10.16
N ARG A 98 -21.36 -5.39 -10.96
CA ARG A 98 -19.94 -5.73 -10.76
C ARG A 98 -19.10 -4.47 -10.65
N SER A 99 -17.92 -4.56 -10.05
CA SER A 99 -16.92 -3.47 -10.01
C SER A 99 -15.56 -4.01 -10.42
N LEU A 100 -14.69 -3.13 -10.91
CA LEU A 100 -13.30 -3.47 -11.17
C LEU A 100 -12.48 -3.44 -9.89
N LYS A 101 -11.54 -4.39 -9.79
CA LYS A 101 -10.45 -4.41 -8.83
C LYS A 101 -9.13 -4.61 -9.58
N VAL A 102 -8.16 -3.75 -9.32
CA VAL A 102 -6.87 -3.70 -10.04
C VAL A 102 -5.73 -4.09 -9.12
N TYR A 103 -4.81 -4.92 -9.62
CA TYR A 103 -3.70 -5.51 -8.87
C TYR A 103 -2.33 -4.95 -9.26
N ASP A 104 -2.16 -4.58 -10.53
CA ASP A 104 -0.93 -3.91 -11.00
C ASP A 104 -1.21 -3.01 -12.20
N CYS A 105 -0.41 -1.96 -12.35
CA CYS A 105 -0.52 -0.94 -13.39
C CYS A 105 0.87 -0.64 -13.97
N TYR A 106 1.32 0.62 -14.00
CA TYR A 106 2.69 0.94 -14.36
C TYR A 106 3.69 0.24 -13.44
N ARG A 107 4.55 -0.60 -14.03
CA ARG A 107 5.67 -1.26 -13.37
C ARG A 107 6.97 -0.60 -13.81
N PRO A 108 7.69 0.12 -12.94
CA PRO A 108 9.00 0.66 -13.27
C PRO A 108 9.97 -0.46 -13.68
N GLN A 109 10.92 -0.18 -14.57
CA GLN A 109 11.91 -1.18 -15.00
C GLN A 109 12.63 -1.85 -13.82
N ARG A 110 13.03 -1.06 -12.81
CA ARG A 110 13.65 -1.57 -11.57
C ARG A 110 12.81 -2.62 -10.82
N ALA A 111 11.49 -2.59 -10.93
CA ALA A 111 10.62 -3.62 -10.34
C ALA A 111 10.64 -4.91 -11.15
N ALA A 112 10.68 -4.80 -12.48
CA ALA A 112 10.86 -5.95 -13.35
C ALA A 112 12.23 -6.60 -13.13
N ASP A 113 13.28 -5.80 -12.98
CA ASP A 113 14.63 -6.28 -12.67
C ASP A 113 14.68 -6.98 -11.30
N ASP A 114 14.01 -6.42 -10.28
CA ASP A 114 13.88 -7.03 -8.95
C ASP A 114 13.18 -8.40 -9.01
N PHE A 115 12.14 -8.54 -9.83
CA PHE A 115 11.50 -9.83 -10.06
C PHE A 115 12.43 -10.85 -10.72
N VAL A 116 13.25 -10.42 -11.68
CA VAL A 116 14.26 -11.29 -12.32
C VAL A 116 15.33 -11.71 -11.32
N GLU A 117 15.81 -10.79 -10.48
CA GLU A 117 16.78 -11.09 -9.43
C GLU A 117 16.21 -12.08 -8.41
N TRP A 118 14.99 -11.85 -7.93
CA TRP A 118 14.30 -12.76 -7.04
C TRP A 118 14.12 -14.15 -7.66
N ALA A 119 13.75 -14.23 -8.93
CA ALA A 119 13.54 -15.50 -9.63
C ALA A 119 14.80 -16.36 -9.68
N ARG A 120 15.99 -15.73 -9.79
CA ARG A 120 17.31 -16.39 -9.78
C ARG A 120 17.73 -16.96 -8.42
N GLN A 121 16.97 -16.69 -7.35
CA GLN A 121 17.26 -17.18 -5.99
C GLN A 121 16.33 -18.36 -5.65
N PRO A 122 16.72 -19.63 -5.92
CA PRO A 122 15.81 -20.78 -5.77
C PRO A 122 15.35 -21.04 -4.32
N GLY A 123 16.12 -20.59 -3.33
CA GLY A 123 15.77 -20.70 -1.90
C GLY A 123 14.71 -19.72 -1.44
N GLU A 124 14.49 -18.62 -2.17
CA GLU A 124 13.52 -17.57 -1.82
C GLU A 124 12.08 -17.98 -2.20
N GLN A 125 11.53 -18.97 -1.47
CA GLN A 125 10.20 -19.57 -1.73
C GLN A 125 9.20 -19.38 -0.57
N ARG A 126 9.44 -18.42 0.33
CA ARG A 126 8.59 -18.17 1.51
C ARG A 126 7.10 -17.98 1.19
N MET A 127 6.78 -17.41 0.02
CA MET A 127 5.41 -17.11 -0.41
C MET A 127 4.79 -18.18 -1.33
N LYS A 128 5.51 -19.28 -1.61
CA LYS A 128 5.09 -20.31 -2.57
C LYS A 128 3.72 -20.87 -2.26
N ALA A 129 3.48 -21.26 -1.01
CA ALA A 129 2.25 -21.93 -0.60
C ALA A 129 0.99 -21.11 -0.90
N GLU A 130 1.10 -19.78 -0.88
CA GLU A 130 -0.01 -18.88 -1.16
C GLU A 130 -0.06 -18.48 -2.64
N PHE A 131 1.06 -18.01 -3.21
CA PHE A 131 1.03 -17.31 -4.51
C PHE A 131 1.29 -18.22 -5.71
N TYR A 132 2.06 -19.30 -5.55
CA TYR A 132 2.40 -20.21 -6.64
C TYR A 132 2.54 -21.66 -6.13
N PRO A 133 1.50 -22.22 -5.47
CA PRO A 133 1.60 -23.52 -4.78
C PRO A 133 1.83 -24.69 -5.74
N ARG A 134 1.42 -24.52 -7.00
CA ARG A 134 1.40 -25.59 -8.02
C ARG A 134 2.49 -25.45 -9.08
N VAL A 135 3.30 -24.39 -9.03
CA VAL A 135 4.31 -24.08 -10.04
C VAL A 135 5.69 -24.06 -9.39
N ALA A 136 6.68 -24.71 -9.99
CA ALA A 136 8.05 -24.61 -9.49
C ALA A 136 8.57 -23.18 -9.71
N LYS A 137 9.34 -22.63 -8.78
CA LYS A 137 9.84 -21.25 -8.92
C LYS A 137 10.69 -21.09 -10.19
N SER A 138 11.44 -22.12 -10.58
CA SER A 138 12.21 -22.16 -11.82
C SER A 138 11.33 -22.00 -13.06
N GLU A 139 10.09 -22.49 -13.04
CA GLU A 139 9.15 -22.45 -14.17
C GLU A 139 8.46 -21.09 -14.31
N LEU A 140 8.44 -20.25 -13.26
CA LEU A 140 7.76 -18.95 -13.31
C LEU A 140 8.28 -18.03 -14.41
N PHE A 141 9.57 -18.12 -14.75
CA PHE A 141 10.16 -17.35 -15.84
C PHE A 141 9.96 -18.05 -17.19
N ASP A 142 10.21 -19.36 -17.25
CA ASP A 142 10.12 -20.15 -18.48
C ASP A 142 8.69 -20.19 -19.04
N GLU A 143 7.69 -20.19 -18.17
CA GLU A 143 6.27 -20.12 -18.55
C GLU A 143 5.77 -18.68 -18.74
N GLY A 144 6.62 -17.68 -18.57
CA GLY A 144 6.32 -16.28 -18.87
C GLY A 144 5.43 -15.56 -17.83
N TYR A 145 5.27 -16.11 -16.62
CA TYR A 145 4.56 -15.42 -15.53
C TYR A 145 5.31 -14.17 -15.06
N VAL A 146 6.64 -14.25 -15.02
CA VAL A 146 7.52 -13.19 -14.52
C VAL A 146 8.64 -12.95 -15.52
N GLY A 147 8.84 -11.71 -15.94
CA GLY A 147 9.93 -11.40 -16.85
C GLY A 147 10.11 -9.93 -17.18
N ALA A 148 11.26 -9.64 -17.78
CA ALA A 148 11.62 -8.36 -18.36
C ALA A 148 12.07 -8.58 -19.82
N PRO A 149 11.73 -7.68 -20.76
CA PRO A 149 10.93 -6.47 -20.59
C PRO A 149 9.44 -6.78 -20.35
N THR A 150 8.72 -5.86 -19.71
CA THR A 150 7.29 -6.00 -19.43
C THR A 150 6.45 -4.90 -20.10
N ALA A 151 5.27 -5.27 -20.58
CA ALA A 151 4.30 -4.33 -21.14
C ALA A 151 3.78 -3.31 -20.09
N HIS A 152 3.85 -3.64 -18.80
CA HIS A 152 3.49 -2.74 -17.70
C HIS A 152 4.35 -1.48 -17.66
N SER A 153 5.62 -1.55 -18.08
CA SER A 153 6.52 -0.39 -18.13
C SER A 153 6.06 0.70 -19.10
N ARG A 154 5.10 0.42 -20.00
CA ARG A 154 4.49 1.42 -20.90
C ARG A 154 3.33 2.20 -20.27
N GLY A 155 2.90 1.83 -19.05
CA GLY A 155 1.83 2.52 -18.31
C GLY A 155 0.42 2.35 -18.90
N SER A 156 0.22 1.47 -19.87
CA SER A 156 -1.10 1.19 -20.47
C SER A 156 -1.47 -0.30 -20.43
N THR A 157 -0.81 -1.05 -19.56
CA THR A 157 -1.10 -2.45 -19.24
C THR A 157 -1.44 -2.53 -17.76
N LEU A 158 -2.38 -3.39 -17.39
CA LEU A 158 -2.82 -3.57 -16.02
C LEU A 158 -3.37 -4.98 -15.79
N ASP A 159 -3.30 -5.43 -14.55
CA ASP A 159 -3.88 -6.69 -14.08
C ASP A 159 -5.14 -6.39 -13.27
N LEU A 160 -6.27 -7.02 -13.60
CA LEU A 160 -7.55 -6.73 -12.96
C LEU A 160 -8.46 -7.95 -12.85
N THR A 161 -9.50 -7.80 -12.04
CA THR A 161 -10.63 -8.73 -11.96
C THR A 161 -11.95 -7.96 -11.83
N LEU A 162 -13.06 -8.70 -11.87
CA LEU A 162 -14.38 -8.24 -11.49
C LEU A 162 -14.72 -8.74 -10.09
N VAL A 163 -15.33 -7.86 -9.28
CA VAL A 163 -15.87 -8.18 -7.95
C VAL A 163 -17.36 -7.87 -7.91
N ASP A 164 -18.09 -8.53 -7.01
CA ASP A 164 -19.50 -8.22 -6.76
C ASP A 164 -19.70 -6.82 -6.16
N VAL A 165 -20.91 -6.30 -6.27
CA VAL A 165 -21.38 -5.11 -5.57
C VAL A 165 -22.52 -5.52 -4.63
N PRO A 166 -22.42 -5.32 -3.29
CA PRO A 166 -21.30 -4.68 -2.59
C PRO A 166 -20.03 -5.53 -2.62
N THR A 167 -18.89 -4.85 -2.70
CA THR A 167 -17.59 -5.51 -2.81
C THR A 167 -17.21 -6.13 -1.47
N PRO A 168 -16.90 -7.44 -1.42
CA PRO A 168 -16.44 -8.08 -0.20
C PRO A 168 -15.16 -7.43 0.30
N THR A 169 -15.04 -7.26 1.62
CA THR A 169 -13.76 -6.92 2.24
C THR A 169 -12.80 -8.08 2.02
N GLN A 170 -11.60 -7.80 1.52
CA GLN A 170 -10.55 -8.80 1.37
C GLN A 170 -9.49 -8.54 2.45
N PRO A 171 -8.99 -9.60 3.12
CA PRO A 171 -7.93 -9.48 4.12
C PRO A 171 -6.61 -8.98 3.51
#